data_AF-A0A7J5WUL8-F1
#
_entry.id   AF-A0A7J5WUL8-F1
#
_cell.length_a   1.000
_cell.length_b   1.000
_cell.length_c   1.000
_cell.angle_alpha   90.00
_cell.angle_beta   90.00
_cell.angle_gamma   90.00
#
_symmetry.space_group_name_H-M   'P 1'
#
loop_
_entity.id
_entity.type
_entity.pdbx_description
1 polymer ?
#
loop_
_entity_poly.entity_id
_entity_poly.type
_entity_poly.pdbx_seq_one_letter_code
_entity_poly.pdbx_strand_id
1 'polypeptide(L)'
;MGDAYTEVRAYVQRIVGTHGGPAPAAGSPAWRALADGDRAKLLAVLTAGTRAVLEDELAALTARRHAAKSAAIEVAQAEDWSAVARRVRNRDQALRSGAYIERRVSP
;
A
#
# COMPACT_ATOMS: atom_id res chain seq x y z
N MET A 1 24.39 -5.06 25.12
CA MET A 1 24.42 -4.07 24.01
C MET A 1 22.96 -3.74 23.73
N GLY A 2 22.55 -2.48 23.93
CA GLY A 2 21.16 -2.09 23.62
C GLY A 2 20.94 -2.18 22.11
N ASP A 3 19.71 -2.47 21.68
CA ASP A 3 19.40 -2.34 20.26
C ASP A 3 19.45 -0.85 19.86
N ALA A 4 19.76 -0.56 18.60
CA ALA A 4 19.91 0.80 18.09
C ALA A 4 18.68 1.70 18.39
N TYR A 5 17.47 1.14 18.38
CA TYR A 5 16.24 1.85 18.73
C TYR A 5 16.22 2.29 20.20
N THR A 6 16.65 1.42 21.11
CA THR A 6 16.75 1.72 22.54
C THR A 6 17.75 2.86 22.80
N GLU A 7 18.89 2.86 22.12
CA GLU A 7 19.91 3.91 22.24
C GLU A 7 19.42 5.26 21.70
N VAL A 8 18.77 5.27 20.52
CA VAL A 8 18.17 6.48 19.94
C VAL A 8 17.07 7.03 20.83
N ARG A 9 16.19 6.17 21.37
CA ARG A 9 15.14 6.59 22.31
C ARG A 9 15.72 7.28 23.54
N ALA A 10 16.76 6.71 24.16
CA ALA A 10 17.42 7.31 25.32
C ALA A 10 18.09 8.64 24.97
N TYR A 11 18.70 8.75 23.79
CA TYR A 11 19.25 10.02 23.28
C TYR A 11 18.17 11.09 23.11
N VAL A 12 17.06 10.76 22.45
CA VAL A 12 15.94 11.69 22.24
C VAL A 12 15.37 12.14 23.58
N GLN A 13 15.09 11.21 24.50
CA GLN A 13 14.59 11.52 25.85
C GLN A 13 15.52 12.47 26.61
N ARG A 14 16.84 12.34 26.45
CA ARG A 14 17.82 13.24 27.06
C ARG A 14 17.81 14.64 26.46
N ILE A 15 17.59 14.78 25.14
CA ILE A 15 17.54 16.10 24.48
C ILE A 15 16.24 16.83 24.74
N VAL A 16 15.13 16.10 24.77
CA VAL A 16 13.78 16.69 24.84
C VAL A 16 13.15 16.56 26.23
N GLY A 17 13.82 15.91 27.18
CA GLY A 17 13.36 15.75 28.56
C GLY A 17 12.04 15.00 28.65
N THR A 18 11.11 15.49 29.49
CA THR A 18 9.74 14.97 29.60
C THR A 18 8.91 15.14 28.33
N HIS A 19 9.35 15.97 27.37
CA HIS A 19 8.76 16.05 26.02
C HIS A 19 9.18 14.89 25.11
N GLY A 20 9.98 13.94 25.61
CA GLY A 20 10.14 12.61 25.00
C GLY A 20 8.91 11.70 25.16
N GLY A 21 7.85 12.21 25.81
CA GLY A 21 6.49 11.66 25.77
C GLY A 21 5.73 12.02 24.48
N PRO A 22 4.43 11.69 24.37
CA PRO A 22 3.64 12.05 23.20
C PRO A 22 3.55 13.57 23.07
N ALA A 23 4.21 14.13 22.06
CA ALA A 23 4.07 15.53 21.69
C ALA A 23 2.63 15.81 21.22
N PRO A 24 2.08 17.02 21.45
CA PRO A 24 0.78 17.37 20.89
C PRO A 24 0.84 17.29 19.36
N ALA A 25 -0.28 16.93 18.73
CA ALA A 25 -0.34 16.88 17.27
C ALA A 25 0.04 18.23 16.66
N ALA A 26 0.88 18.23 15.63
CA ALA A 26 1.29 19.45 14.95
C ALA A 26 0.07 20.24 14.46
N GLY A 27 0.05 21.56 14.70
CA GLY A 27 -1.07 22.45 14.35
C GLY A 27 -2.27 22.43 15.31
N SER A 28 -2.35 21.48 16.24
CA SER A 28 -3.41 21.44 17.25
C SER A 28 -3.41 22.69 18.16
N PRO A 29 -4.53 23.02 18.84
CA PRO A 29 -4.55 24.13 19.81
C PRO A 29 -3.47 24.01 20.89
N ALA A 30 -3.23 22.80 21.40
CA ALA A 30 -2.18 22.53 22.38
C ALA A 30 -0.78 22.79 21.82
N TRP A 31 -0.52 22.45 20.55
CA TRP A 31 0.73 22.75 19.86
C TRP A 31 0.93 24.24 19.61
N ARG A 32 -0.15 24.97 19.26
CA ARG A 32 -0.11 26.42 19.04
C ARG A 32 0.14 27.20 20.34
N ALA A 33 -0.27 26.66 21.48
CA ALA A 33 -0.02 27.24 22.79
C ALA A 33 1.44 27.08 23.27
N LEU A 34 2.24 26.23 22.63
CA LEU A 34 3.67 26.08 22.94
C LEU A 34 4.47 27.28 22.41
N ALA A 35 5.48 27.68 23.18
CA ALA A 35 6.46 28.68 22.75
C ALA A 35 7.22 28.21 21.50
N ASP A 36 7.67 29.13 20.65
CA ASP A 36 8.34 28.79 19.39
C ASP A 36 9.68 28.07 19.60
N GLY A 37 10.36 28.34 20.71
CA GLY A 37 11.58 27.63 21.11
C GLY A 37 11.35 26.29 21.81
N ASP A 38 10.09 25.89 22.03
CA ASP A 38 9.79 24.63 22.70
C ASP A 38 10.14 23.44 21.78
N ARG A 39 11.01 22.56 22.28
CA ARG A 39 11.46 21.37 21.56
C ARG A 39 10.33 20.40 21.23
N ALA A 40 9.27 20.36 22.04
CA ALA A 40 8.06 19.57 21.75
C ALA A 40 7.36 20.04 20.46
N LYS A 41 7.46 21.34 20.14
CA LYS A 41 6.88 21.93 18.94
C LYS A 41 7.57 21.40 17.68
N LEU A 42 8.90 21.32 17.69
CA LEU A 42 9.70 20.74 16.60
C LEU A 42 9.48 19.23 16.47
N LEU A 43 9.46 18.49 17.60
CA LEU A 43 9.20 17.05 17.60
C LEU A 43 7.85 16.69 16.98
N ALA A 44 6.81 17.47 17.27
CA ALA A 44 5.49 17.30 16.68
C ALA A 44 5.52 17.43 15.15
N VAL A 45 6.26 18.41 14.62
CA VAL A 45 6.42 18.62 13.18
C VAL A 45 7.18 17.45 12.53
N LEU A 46 8.29 17.01 13.12
CA LEU A 46 9.05 15.86 12.61
C LEU A 46 8.20 14.59 12.60
N THR A 47 7.46 14.33 13.68
CA THR A 47 6.56 13.17 13.78
C THR A 47 5.44 13.24 12.74
N ALA A 48 4.83 14.42 12.56
CA ALA A 48 3.80 14.63 11.55
C ALA A 48 4.34 14.44 10.13
N GLY A 49 5.54 14.94 9.83
CA GLY A 49 6.21 14.76 8.55
C GLY A 49 6.50 13.29 8.23
N THR A 50 7.11 12.56 9.17
CA THR A 50 7.35 11.11 9.01
C THR A 50 6.05 10.35 8.80
N ARG A 51 5.01 10.67 9.57
CA ARG A 51 3.70 10.04 9.42
C ARG A 51 3.08 10.32 8.06
N ALA A 52 3.15 11.56 7.57
CA ALA A 52 2.62 11.94 6.27
C ALA A 52 3.28 11.15 5.13
N VAL A 53 4.61 11.02 5.15
CA VAL A 53 5.34 10.20 4.15
C VAL A 53 4.89 8.75 4.18
N LEU A 54 4.74 8.16 5.37
CA LEU A 54 4.25 6.78 5.51
C LEU A 54 2.78 6.63 5.06
N GLU A 55 1.94 7.63 5.31
CA GLU A 55 0.55 7.65 4.85
C GLU A 55 0.47 7.75 3.32
N ASP A 56 1.32 8.55 2.68
CA ASP A 56 1.43 8.65 1.22
C ASP A 56 1.88 7.32 0.59
N GLU A 57 2.90 6.68 1.18
CA GLU A 57 3.36 5.35 0.73
C GLU A 57 2.26 4.29 0.88
N LEU A 58 1.55 4.29 2.01
CA LEU A 58 0.45 3.37 2.26
C LEU A 58 -0.73 3.61 1.30
N ALA A 59 -1.02 4.86 0.98
CA ALA A 59 -2.03 5.25 -0.01
C ALA A 59 -1.65 4.75 -1.40
N ALA A 60 -0.39 4.93 -1.82
CA ALA A 60 0.12 4.43 -3.10
C ALA A 60 0.05 2.90 -3.20
N LEU A 61 0.44 2.18 -2.15
CA LEU A 61 0.32 0.72 -2.07
C LEU A 61 -1.13 0.26 -2.17
N THR A 62 -2.02 0.96 -1.48
CA THR A 62 -3.47 0.69 -1.49
C THR A 62 -4.04 0.91 -2.87
N ALA A 63 -3.76 2.04 -3.51
CA ALA A 63 -4.19 2.35 -4.88
C ALA A 63 -3.73 1.29 -5.88
N ARG A 64 -2.46 0.85 -5.80
CA ARG A 64 -1.92 -0.22 -6.66
C ARG A 64 -2.66 -1.54 -6.47
N ARG A 65 -2.97 -1.93 -5.23
CA ARG A 65 -3.74 -3.15 -4.94
C ARG A 65 -5.16 -3.06 -5.48
N HIS A 66 -5.82 -1.92 -5.33
CA HIS A 66 -7.15 -1.69 -5.89
C HIS A 66 -7.14 -1.76 -7.42
N ALA A 67 -6.19 -1.10 -8.08
CA ALA A 67 -6.06 -1.15 -9.53
C ALA A 67 -5.88 -2.59 -10.05
N ALA A 68 -5.00 -3.38 -9.44
CA ALA A 68 -4.81 -4.78 -9.82
C ALA A 68 -6.08 -5.63 -9.61
N LYS A 69 -6.80 -5.41 -8.50
CA LYS A 69 -8.07 -6.09 -8.23
C LYS A 69 -9.15 -5.71 -9.25
N SER A 70 -9.30 -4.43 -9.56
CA SER A 70 -10.26 -3.96 -10.57
C SER A 70 -9.97 -4.54 -11.94
N ALA A 71 -8.72 -4.53 -12.38
CA ALA A 71 -8.33 -5.15 -13.65
C ALA A 71 -8.62 -6.66 -13.68
N ALA A 72 -8.38 -7.38 -12.57
CA ALA A 72 -8.71 -8.80 -12.49
C ALA A 72 -10.23 -9.05 -12.56
N ILE A 73 -11.04 -8.18 -11.94
CA ILE A 73 -12.50 -8.25 -12.02
C ILE A 73 -12.97 -7.95 -13.45
N GLU A 74 -12.43 -6.93 -14.11
CA GLU A 74 -12.73 -6.59 -15.49
C GLU A 74 -12.44 -7.77 -16.43
N VAL A 75 -11.26 -8.39 -16.32
CA VAL A 75 -10.92 -9.59 -17.09
C VAL A 75 -11.90 -10.74 -16.78
N ALA A 76 -12.19 -10.99 -15.50
CA ALA A 76 -13.12 -12.04 -15.10
C ALA A 76 -14.55 -11.81 -15.63
N GLN A 77 -14.94 -10.56 -15.87
CA GLN A 77 -16.27 -10.18 -16.37
C GLN A 77 -16.33 -9.95 -17.88
N ALA A 78 -15.18 -9.83 -18.57
CA ALA A 78 -15.12 -9.48 -19.99
C ALA A 78 -15.72 -10.55 -20.90
N GLU A 79 -15.70 -11.83 -20.50
CA GLU A 79 -16.12 -12.97 -21.32
C GLU A 79 -16.77 -14.05 -20.47
N ASP A 80 -17.60 -14.91 -21.09
CA ASP A 80 -18.04 -16.15 -20.47
C ASP A 80 -16.88 -17.16 -20.44
N TRP A 81 -16.10 -17.10 -19.36
CA TRP A 81 -14.96 -18.00 -19.14
C TRP A 81 -15.35 -19.48 -19.13
N SER A 82 -16.60 -19.82 -18.84
CA SER A 82 -17.09 -21.21 -18.93
C SER A 82 -17.20 -21.65 -20.39
N ALA A 83 -17.67 -20.77 -21.28
CA ALA A 83 -17.68 -20.99 -22.71
C ALA A 83 -16.26 -21.08 -23.29
N VAL A 84 -15.35 -20.19 -22.86
CA VAL A 84 -13.92 -20.24 -23.24
C VAL A 84 -13.29 -21.57 -22.81
N ALA A 85 -13.47 -21.99 -21.56
CA ALA A 85 -12.95 -23.25 -21.06
C ALA A 85 -13.54 -24.47 -21.81
N ARG A 86 -14.83 -24.44 -22.13
CA ARG A 86 -15.48 -25.48 -22.96
C ARG A 86 -14.86 -25.53 -24.35
N ARG A 87 -14.66 -24.39 -25.01
CA ARG A 87 -14.01 -24.29 -26.32
C ARG A 87 -12.59 -24.86 -26.30
N VAL A 88 -11.79 -24.52 -25.29
CA VAL A 88 -10.41 -25.05 -25.14
C VAL A 88 -10.43 -26.57 -24.97
N ARG A 89 -11.26 -27.10 -24.06
CA ARG A 89 -11.39 -28.55 -23.85
C ARG A 89 -11.80 -29.29 -25.12
N ASN A 90 -12.80 -28.78 -25.84
CA ASN A 90 -13.28 -29.39 -27.07
C ASN A 90 -12.18 -29.43 -28.14
N ARG A 91 -11.42 -28.34 -28.29
CA ARG A 91 -10.26 -28.28 -29.20
C ARG A 91 -9.21 -29.31 -28.82
N ASP A 92 -8.83 -29.37 -27.55
CA ASP A 92 -7.77 -30.28 -27.08
C ASP A 92 -8.20 -31.75 -27.16
N GLN A 93 -9.50 -32.04 -27.03
CA GLN A 93 -10.06 -33.37 -27.28
C GLN A 93 -9.97 -33.74 -28.77
N ALA A 94 -10.39 -32.84 -29.66
CA ALA A 94 -10.35 -33.08 -31.10
C ALA A 94 -8.91 -33.30 -31.61
N LEU A 95 -7.93 -32.55 -31.10
CA LEU A 95 -6.51 -32.79 -31.38
C LEU A 95 -6.05 -34.17 -30.91
N ARG A 96 -6.43 -34.58 -29.69
CA ARG A 96 -6.06 -35.90 -29.13
C ARG A 96 -6.72 -37.06 -29.86
N SER A 97 -7.95 -36.90 -30.35
CA SER A 97 -8.65 -37.94 -31.09
C SER A 97 -8.24 -38.02 -32.57
N GLY A 98 -7.32 -37.17 -33.02
CA GLY A 98 -6.93 -37.08 -34.44
C GLY A 98 -8.05 -36.54 -35.34
N ALA A 99 -9.08 -35.91 -34.75
CA ALA A 99 -10.17 -35.30 -35.52
C ALA A 99 -9.65 -34.03 -36.19
N TYR A 100 -9.78 -33.98 -37.52
CA TYR A 100 -9.37 -32.81 -38.30
C TYR A 100 -10.15 -31.56 -37.87
N ILE A 101 -9.45 -30.54 -37.38
CA ILE A 101 -10.03 -29.24 -37.02
C ILE A 101 -9.72 -28.26 -38.15
N GLU A 102 -10.73 -27.94 -38.95
CA GLU A 102 -10.61 -26.96 -40.02
C GLU A 102 -10.39 -25.54 -39.45
N ARG A 103 -9.31 -24.87 -39.89
CA ARG A 103 -9.08 -23.46 -39.54
C ARG A 103 -9.95 -22.58 -40.42
N ARG A 104 -10.94 -21.90 -39.82
CA ARG A 104 -11.65 -20.80 -40.49
C ARG A 104 -10.83 -19.53 -40.38
N VAL A 105 -10.55 -18.91 -41.53
CA VAL A 105 -9.99 -17.56 -41.61
C VAL A 105 -11.17 -16.61 -41.50
N SER A 106 -11.18 -15.73 -40.50
CA SER A 106 -12.17 -14.65 -40.44
C SER A 106 -11.80 -13.55 -41.45
N PRO A 107 -12.78 -12.97 -42.17
CA PRO A 107 -12.56 -11.84 -43.09
C PRO A 107 -12.15 -10.56 -42.35
#